data_AF-A0A8J2TTA4-F1
#
_entry.id   AF-A0A8J2TTA4-F1
#
_cell.length_a   1.000
_cell.length_b   1.000
_cell.length_c   1.000
_cell.angle_alpha   90.00
_cell.angle_beta   90.00
_cell.angle_gamma   90.00
#
_symmetry.space_group_name_H-M   'P 1'
#
loop_
_entity.id
_entity.type
_entity.pdbx_description
1 polymer ?
#
loop_
_entity_poly.entity_id
_entity_poly.type
_entity_poly.pdbx_seq_one_letter_code
_entity_poly.pdbx_strand_id
1 'polypeptide(L)'
;MSDEKKLSDDLNDMLGDAKEGAKKAAHKAEEFADEAKEKAKEFANEAKETFTEISKDGKNVAIIAHLTLIGWVIALIMNNGNKTELGSFYIRQVLGIIILALLSWIPLLGWIIGFVCFIMWIMSLISAINGEKKPVFLLGEQFQDWFKSL
;
A
#
# COMPACT_ATOMS: atom_id res chain seq x y z
N MET A 1 27.57 -57.27 -34.24
CA MET A 1 26.12 -57.06 -34.48
C MET A 1 25.28 -57.22 -33.21
N SER A 2 25.52 -58.23 -32.37
CA SER A 2 24.78 -58.44 -31.11
C SER A 2 25.06 -57.39 -30.03
N ASP A 3 26.31 -56.94 -29.90
CA ASP A 3 26.71 -55.99 -28.84
C ASP A 3 26.22 -54.54 -29.08
N GLU A 4 26.19 -54.09 -30.34
CA GLU A 4 25.63 -52.77 -30.71
C GLU A 4 24.12 -52.67 -30.47
N LYS A 5 23.40 -53.77 -30.70
CA LYS A 5 21.95 -53.81 -30.50
C LYS A 5 21.57 -53.72 -29.02
N LYS A 6 22.33 -54.41 -28.17
CA LYS A 6 22.16 -54.36 -26.70
C LYS A 6 22.49 -52.98 -26.14
N LEU A 7 23.54 -52.34 -26.66
CA LEU A 7 23.93 -50.98 -26.26
C LEU A 7 22.89 -49.93 -26.69
N SER A 8 22.28 -50.10 -27.87
CA SER A 8 21.21 -49.23 -28.35
C SER A 8 19.93 -49.37 -27.51
N ASP A 9 19.59 -50.57 -27.05
CA ASP A 9 18.42 -50.81 -26.23
C ASP A 9 18.59 -50.22 -24.81
N ASP A 10 19.75 -50.42 -24.16
CA ASP A 10 20.08 -49.78 -22.86
C ASP A 10 20.03 -48.25 -22.95
N LEU A 11 20.53 -47.68 -24.05
CA LEU A 11 20.53 -46.24 -24.26
C LEU A 11 19.11 -45.66 -24.40
N ASN A 12 18.22 -46.39 -25.09
CA ASN A 12 16.83 -45.99 -25.24
C ASN A 12 16.06 -46.08 -23.92
N ASP A 13 16.35 -47.09 -23.09
CA ASP A 13 15.74 -47.25 -21.77
C ASP A 13 16.16 -46.13 -20.81
N MET A 14 17.46 -45.80 -20.77
CA MET A 14 17.97 -44.65 -19.99
C MET A 14 17.40 -43.31 -20.46
N LEU A 15 17.22 -43.11 -21.77
CA LEU A 15 16.56 -41.93 -22.33
C LEU A 15 15.08 -41.86 -21.93
N GLY A 16 14.40 -43.00 -21.85
CA GLY A 16 13.04 -43.13 -21.34
C GLY A 16 12.93 -42.67 -19.89
N ASP A 17 13.76 -43.24 -19.01
CA ASP A 17 13.80 -42.91 -17.58
C ASP A 17 14.16 -41.44 -17.33
N ALA A 18 15.13 -40.89 -18.08
CA ALA A 18 15.50 -39.49 -17.99
C ALA A 18 14.33 -38.57 -18.40
N LYS A 19 13.59 -38.93 -19.46
CA LYS A 19 12.43 -38.18 -19.94
C LYS A 19 11.26 -38.25 -18.95
N GLU A 20 11.05 -39.40 -18.32
CA GLU A 20 10.02 -39.58 -17.30
C GLU A 20 10.35 -38.81 -16.01
N GLY A 21 11.61 -38.85 -15.57
CA GLY A 21 12.12 -38.03 -14.48
C GLY A 21 11.95 -36.52 -14.75
N ALA A 22 12.28 -36.07 -15.96
CA ALA A 22 12.08 -34.69 -16.39
C ALA A 22 10.59 -34.29 -16.40
N LYS A 23 9.71 -35.17 -16.90
CA LYS A 23 8.25 -34.93 -16.92
C LYS A 23 7.67 -34.83 -15.51
N LYS A 24 8.09 -35.70 -14.60
CA LYS A 24 7.67 -35.67 -13.20
C LYS A 24 8.16 -34.42 -12.47
N ALA A 25 9.39 -34.00 -12.73
CA ALA A 25 9.93 -32.74 -12.21
C ALA A 25 9.17 -31.53 -12.73
N ALA A 26 8.86 -31.49 -14.04
CA ALA A 26 8.07 -30.44 -14.65
C ALA A 26 6.66 -30.35 -14.06
N HIS A 27 5.96 -31.48 -13.92
CA HIS A 27 4.63 -31.53 -13.31
C HIS A 27 4.64 -31.01 -11.86
N LYS A 28 5.65 -31.40 -11.07
CA LYS A 28 5.77 -30.93 -9.69
C LYS A 28 6.08 -29.43 -9.60
N ALA A 29 6.82 -28.90 -10.57
CA ALA A 29 7.09 -27.46 -10.66
C ALA A 29 5.81 -26.68 -11.06
N GLU A 30 5.01 -27.23 -11.96
CA GLU A 30 3.72 -26.65 -12.37
C GLU A 30 2.71 -26.64 -11.20
N GLU A 31 2.58 -27.76 -10.49
CA GLU A 31 1.75 -27.89 -9.30
C GLU A 31 2.14 -26.87 -8.20
N PHE A 32 3.45 -26.72 -7.94
CA PHE A 32 3.95 -25.72 -7.00
C PHE A 32 3.68 -24.28 -7.45
N ALA A 33 3.82 -24.00 -8.75
CA ALA A 33 3.55 -22.67 -9.30
C ALA A 33 2.06 -22.30 -9.20
N ASP A 34 1.17 -23.27 -9.46
CA ASP A 34 -0.27 -23.09 -9.32
C ASP A 34 -0.68 -22.86 -7.87
N GLU A 35 -0.13 -23.64 -6.92
CA GLU A 35 -0.38 -23.45 -5.49
C GLU A 35 0.12 -22.07 -5.01
N ALA A 36 1.30 -21.64 -5.45
CA ALA A 36 1.84 -20.31 -5.13
C ALA A 36 0.95 -19.18 -5.69
N LYS A 37 0.44 -19.35 -6.92
CA LYS A 37 -0.47 -18.38 -7.57
C LYS A 37 -1.82 -18.33 -6.87
N GLU A 38 -2.35 -19.47 -6.42
CA GLU A 38 -3.60 -19.53 -5.66
C GLU A 38 -3.47 -18.81 -4.32
N LYS A 39 -2.42 -19.13 -3.55
CA LYS A 39 -2.11 -18.44 -2.27
C LYS A 39 -1.91 -16.94 -2.44
N ALA A 40 -1.23 -16.52 -3.51
CA ALA A 40 -1.04 -15.09 -3.81
C ALA A 40 -2.38 -14.39 -4.12
N LYS A 41 -3.30 -15.05 -4.84
CA LYS A 41 -4.64 -14.51 -5.11
C LYS A 41 -5.50 -14.44 -3.86
N GLU A 42 -5.46 -15.47 -3.02
CA GLU A 42 -6.17 -15.50 -1.73
C GLU A 42 -5.73 -14.33 -0.84
N PHE A 43 -4.42 -14.16 -0.66
CA PHE A 43 -3.86 -13.03 0.08
C PHE A 43 -4.28 -11.68 -0.52
N ALA A 44 -4.24 -11.53 -1.85
CA ALA A 44 -4.65 -10.30 -2.50
C ALA A 44 -6.14 -9.97 -2.31
N ASN A 45 -7.01 -10.99 -2.34
CA ASN A 45 -8.44 -10.84 -2.09
C ASN A 45 -8.70 -10.47 -0.62
N GLU A 46 -8.08 -11.15 0.34
CA GLU A 46 -8.22 -10.85 1.77
C GLU A 46 -7.71 -9.44 2.11
N ALA A 47 -6.57 -9.05 1.55
CA ALA A 47 -6.03 -7.70 1.70
C ALA A 47 -6.97 -6.63 1.12
N LYS A 48 -7.60 -6.92 -0.03
CA LYS A 48 -8.58 -6.03 -0.67
C LYS A 48 -9.86 -5.90 0.17
N GLU A 49 -10.36 -6.98 0.73
CA GLU A 49 -11.53 -6.97 1.61
C GLU A 49 -11.24 -6.15 2.87
N THR A 50 -10.12 -6.42 3.54
CA THR A 50 -9.69 -5.68 4.73
C THR A 50 -9.51 -4.18 4.41
N PHE A 51 -8.87 -3.84 3.29
CA PHE A 51 -8.73 -2.45 2.86
C PHE A 51 -10.08 -1.77 2.62
N THR A 52 -11.04 -2.49 2.02
CA THR A 52 -12.39 -1.97 1.76
C THR A 52 -13.13 -1.69 3.07
N GLU A 53 -13.06 -2.59 4.04
CA GLU A 53 -13.67 -2.40 5.36
C GLU A 53 -13.04 -1.23 6.12
N ILE A 54 -11.71 -1.12 6.13
CA ILE A 54 -11.01 0.00 6.76
C ILE A 54 -11.36 1.32 6.06
N SER A 55 -11.50 1.33 4.73
CA SER A 55 -11.82 2.52 3.95
C SER A 55 -13.25 3.03 4.15
N LYS A 56 -14.17 2.18 4.61
CA LYS A 56 -15.54 2.61 4.98
C LYS A 56 -15.56 3.49 6.23
N ASP A 57 -14.55 3.35 7.09
CA ASP A 57 -14.42 4.19 8.27
C ASP A 57 -13.57 5.43 7.95
N GLY A 58 -14.25 6.57 7.84
CA GLY A 58 -13.60 7.86 7.62
C GLY A 58 -12.58 8.23 8.71
N LYS A 59 -12.68 7.66 9.91
CA LYS A 59 -11.69 7.82 10.98
C LYS A 59 -10.39 7.13 10.63
N ASN A 60 -10.45 5.90 10.10
CA ASN A 60 -9.26 5.19 9.67
C ASN A 60 -8.56 5.91 8.53
N VAL A 61 -9.32 6.37 7.54
CA VAL A 61 -8.79 7.20 6.44
C VAL A 61 -8.10 8.46 6.99
N ALA A 62 -8.74 9.15 7.94
CA ALA A 62 -8.17 10.33 8.57
C ALA A 62 -6.87 10.03 9.34
N ILE A 63 -6.79 8.93 10.08
CA ILE A 63 -5.57 8.52 10.80
C ILE A 63 -4.45 8.16 9.80
N ILE A 64 -4.76 7.36 8.78
CA ILE A 64 -3.80 6.94 7.75
C ILE A 64 -3.21 8.15 7.01
N ALA A 65 -4.02 9.20 6.78
CA ALA A 65 -3.57 10.43 6.15
C ALA A 65 -2.41 11.11 6.90
N HIS A 66 -2.28 10.90 8.22
CA HIS A 66 -1.23 11.52 9.04
C HIS A 66 0.09 10.75 9.08
N LEU A 67 0.13 9.46 8.70
CA LEU A 67 1.28 8.59 8.99
C LEU A 67 2.59 9.06 8.33
N THR A 68 2.60 9.14 7.01
CA THR A 68 3.74 9.58 6.19
C THR A 68 3.20 10.14 4.88
N LEU A 69 4.04 10.68 4.00
CA LEU A 69 3.61 11.05 2.65
C LEU A 69 3.00 9.84 1.90
N ILE A 70 3.53 8.63 2.11
CA ILE A 70 2.98 7.40 1.54
C ILE A 70 1.60 7.10 2.16
N GLY A 71 1.47 7.22 3.48
CA GLY A 71 0.18 7.08 4.17
C GLY A 71 -0.86 8.08 3.67
N TRP A 72 -0.46 9.33 3.41
CA TRP A 72 -1.32 10.34 2.82
C TRP A 72 -1.83 9.96 1.43
N VAL A 73 -0.95 9.46 0.55
CA VAL A 73 -1.36 8.96 -0.79
C VAL A 73 -2.32 7.78 -0.65
N ILE A 74 -2.07 6.84 0.26
CA ILE A 74 -2.96 5.71 0.52
C ILE A 74 -4.34 6.20 0.98
N ALA A 75 -4.40 7.13 1.94
CA ALA A 75 -5.65 7.72 2.41
C ALA A 75 -6.43 8.42 1.28
N LEU A 76 -5.73 9.12 0.38
CA LEU A 76 -6.35 9.74 -0.79
C LEU A 76 -7.01 8.69 -1.71
N ILE A 77 -6.31 7.58 -1.97
CA ILE A 77 -6.86 6.47 -2.78
C ILE A 77 -8.07 5.82 -2.07
N MET A 78 -7.95 5.52 -0.77
CA MET A 78 -9.03 4.96 0.05
C MET A 78 -10.29 5.83 -0.01
N ASN A 79 -10.12 7.14 0.21
CA ASN A 79 -11.22 8.08 0.24
C ASN A 79 -11.82 8.30 -1.15
N ASN A 80 -11.04 8.24 -2.24
CA ASN A 80 -11.60 8.32 -3.59
C ASN A 80 -12.49 7.11 -3.93
N GLY A 81 -12.17 5.92 -3.42
CA GLY A 81 -13.00 4.73 -3.57
C GLY A 81 -14.28 4.77 -2.71
N ASN A 82 -14.19 5.33 -1.51
CA ASN A 82 -15.33 5.51 -0.61
C ASN A 82 -15.23 6.85 0.13
N LYS A 83 -15.79 7.91 -0.46
CA LYS A 83 -15.65 9.27 0.06
C LYS A 83 -16.37 9.42 1.39
N THR A 84 -15.62 9.83 2.40
CA THR A 84 -16.15 10.20 3.71
C THR A 84 -15.84 11.66 3.99
N GLU A 85 -16.72 12.36 4.71
CA GLU A 85 -16.48 13.76 5.04
C GLU A 85 -15.25 13.94 5.95
N LEU A 86 -15.07 13.02 6.91
CA LEU A 86 -13.94 13.04 7.85
C LEU A 86 -12.62 12.74 7.15
N GLY A 87 -12.59 11.71 6.28
CA GLY A 87 -11.42 11.38 5.48
C GLY A 87 -11.02 12.52 4.56
N SER A 88 -11.98 13.06 3.79
CA SER A 88 -11.75 14.21 2.89
C SER A 88 -11.24 15.45 3.64
N PHE A 89 -11.78 15.73 4.83
CA PHE A 89 -11.32 16.83 5.67
C PHE A 89 -9.84 16.71 6.06
N TYR A 90 -9.44 15.54 6.55
CA TYR A 90 -8.08 15.30 7.02
C TYR A 90 -7.07 15.11 5.89
N ILE A 91 -7.47 14.58 4.73
CA ILE A 91 -6.64 14.55 3.53
C ILE A 91 -6.24 15.97 3.12
N ARG A 92 -7.20 16.90 3.08
CA ARG A 92 -6.95 18.32 2.75
C ARG A 92 -6.11 19.01 3.80
N GLN A 93 -6.42 18.80 5.08
CA GLN A 93 -5.68 19.41 6.19
C GLN A 93 -4.22 18.95 6.23
N VAL A 94 -3.97 17.63 6.14
CA VAL A 94 -2.62 17.10 6.20
C VAL A 94 -1.82 17.49 4.97
N LEU A 95 -2.43 17.57 3.79
CA LEU A 95 -1.76 18.10 2.59
C LEU A 95 -1.24 19.53 2.81
N GLY A 96 -2.08 20.40 3.38
CA GLY A 96 -1.69 21.77 3.72
C GLY A 96 -0.51 21.81 4.69
N ILE A 97 -0.54 20.99 5.74
CA ILE A 97 0.55 20.88 6.71
C ILE A 97 1.85 20.36 6.05
N ILE A 98 1.76 19.35 5.18
CA ILE A 98 2.93 18.82 4.44
C ILE A 98 3.54 19.92 3.56
N ILE A 99 2.73 20.66 2.80
CA ILE A 99 3.22 21.74 1.93
C ILE A 99 3.89 22.85 2.75
N LEU A 100 3.32 23.25 3.88
CA LEU A 100 3.96 24.23 4.76
C LEU A 100 5.26 23.70 5.37
N ALA A 101 5.29 22.42 5.75
CA ALA A 101 6.49 21.80 6.30
C ALA A 101 7.64 21.78 5.30
N LEU A 102 7.39 21.84 3.98
CA LEU A 102 8.46 21.97 2.97
C LEU A 102 9.24 23.28 3.11
N LEU A 103 8.66 24.34 3.68
CA LEU A 103 9.35 25.61 3.94
C LEU A 103 10.38 25.51 5.08
N SER A 104 10.43 24.37 5.79
CA SER A 104 11.35 24.16 6.90
C SER A 104 12.84 24.07 6.52
N TRP A 105 13.14 23.95 5.22
CA TRP A 105 14.51 23.90 4.70
C TRP A 105 15.32 25.20 4.87
N ILE A 106 14.66 26.34 5.10
CA ILE A 106 15.31 27.63 5.32
C ILE A 106 15.90 27.69 6.74
N PRO A 107 17.21 27.93 6.93
CA PRO A 107 17.80 28.00 8.27
C PRO A 107 17.17 29.09 9.15
N LEU A 108 17.10 28.83 10.47
CA LEU A 108 16.47 29.67 11.51
C LEU A 108 14.95 29.85 11.36
N LEU A 109 14.46 30.44 10.27
CA LEU A 109 13.03 30.70 10.05
C LEU A 109 12.26 29.40 9.76
N GLY A 110 12.81 28.54 8.92
CA GLY A 110 12.22 27.26 8.59
C GLY A 110 12.13 26.31 9.77
N TRP A 111 13.04 26.40 10.74
CA TRP A 111 12.93 25.60 11.98
C TRP A 111 11.74 26.01 12.83
N ILE A 112 11.46 27.32 12.94
CA ILE A 112 10.28 27.83 13.63
C ILE A 112 9.02 27.35 12.91
N ILE A 113 8.97 27.49 11.57
CA ILE A 113 7.85 27.02 10.76
C ILE A 113 7.66 25.50 10.92
N GLY A 114 8.74 24.74 10.87
CA GLY A 114 8.73 23.28 11.05
C GLY A 114 8.19 22.88 12.42
N PHE A 115 8.58 23.59 13.48
CA PHE A 115 8.05 23.36 14.83
C PHE A 115 6.55 23.67 14.94
N VAL A 116 6.09 24.77 14.34
CA VAL A 116 4.66 25.11 14.28
C VAL A 116 3.89 24.06 13.47
N CYS A 117 4.42 23.61 12.34
CA CYS A 117 3.82 22.54 11.52
C CYS A 117 3.74 21.23 12.29
N PHE A 118 4.76 20.90 13.09
CA PHE A 118 4.74 19.71 13.94
C PHE A 118 3.62 19.79 14.99
N ILE A 119 3.43 20.94 15.64
CA ILE A 119 2.33 21.16 16.59
C ILE A 119 0.98 21.02 15.87
N MET A 120 0.81 21.65 14.70
CA MET A 120 -0.42 21.53 13.89
C MET A 120 -0.70 20.07 13.53
N TRP A 121 0.33 19.30 13.14
CA TRP A 121 0.21 17.89 12.81
C TRP A 121 -0.28 17.06 14.02
N ILE A 122 0.29 17.27 15.22
CA ILE A 122 -0.13 16.58 16.45
C ILE A 122 -1.60 16.91 16.78
N MET A 123 -1.98 18.20 16.77
CA MET A 123 -3.35 18.62 17.08
C MET A 123 -4.37 18.09 16.06
N SER A 124 -3.98 18.06 14.78
CA SER A 124 -4.76 17.47 13.70
C SER A 124 -4.96 15.97 13.93
N LEU A 125 -3.90 15.24 14.28
CA LEU A 125 -3.95 13.80 14.54
C LEU A 125 -4.85 13.46 15.74
N ILE A 126 -4.73 14.19 16.85
CA ILE A 126 -5.58 13.99 18.04
C ILE A 126 -7.06 14.16 17.67
N SER A 127 -7.38 15.20 16.88
CA SER A 127 -8.75 15.46 16.46
C SER A 127 -9.27 14.37 15.50
N ALA A 128 -8.40 13.83 14.64
CA ALA A 128 -8.73 12.71 13.75
C ALA A 128 -9.04 11.43 14.52
N ILE A 129 -8.24 11.11 15.55
CA ILE A 129 -8.49 9.97 16.45
C ILE A 129 -9.85 10.10 17.16
N ASN A 130 -10.18 11.33 17.58
CA ASN A 130 -11.48 11.62 18.19
C ASN A 130 -12.64 11.58 17.17
N GLY A 131 -12.35 11.67 15.88
CA GLY A 131 -13.36 11.69 14.81
C GLY A 131 -14.04 13.05 14.63
N GLU A 132 -13.40 14.12 15.12
CA GLU A 132 -13.95 15.48 15.07
C GLU A 132 -13.31 16.26 13.94
N LYS A 133 -14.08 16.97 13.11
CA LYS A 133 -13.54 17.84 12.06
C LYS A 133 -13.07 19.16 12.67
N LYS A 134 -11.84 19.19 13.20
CA LYS A 134 -11.22 20.40 13.76
C LYS A 134 -10.13 20.96 12.84
N PRO A 135 -10.30 22.19 12.31
CA PRO A 135 -9.27 22.84 11.52
C PRO A 135 -8.07 23.16 12.42
N VAL A 136 -6.85 23.01 11.90
CA VAL A 136 -5.67 23.53 12.60
C VAL A 136 -5.71 25.06 12.65
N PHE A 137 -5.12 25.62 13.71
CA PHE A 137 -5.03 27.06 13.89
C PHE A 137 -4.31 27.75 12.70
N LEU A 138 -4.57 29.05 12.49
CA LEU A 138 -4.08 29.92 11.41
C LEU A 138 -4.62 29.60 10.01
N LEU A 139 -4.40 28.38 9.52
CA LEU A 139 -4.53 28.03 8.09
C LEU A 139 -5.47 26.85 7.80
N GLY A 140 -6.08 26.25 8.83
CA GLY A 140 -6.91 25.05 8.66
C GLY A 140 -8.09 25.26 7.71
N GLU A 141 -8.81 26.38 7.81
CA GLU A 141 -9.92 26.73 6.91
C GLU A 141 -9.43 26.94 5.47
N GLN A 142 -8.31 27.64 5.31
CA GLN A 142 -7.70 27.90 4.02
C GLN A 142 -7.28 26.60 3.33
N PHE A 143 -6.79 25.59 4.08
CA PHE A 143 -6.52 24.27 3.51
C PHE A 143 -7.81 23.60 2.98
N GLN A 144 -8.92 23.73 3.70
CA GLN A 144 -10.19 23.16 3.24
C GLN A 144 -10.66 23.81 1.94
N ASP A 145 -10.47 25.12 1.80
CA ASP A 145 -10.83 25.89 0.61
C ASP A 145 -9.90 25.63 -0.58
N TRP A 146 -8.58 25.67 -0.36
CA TRP A 146 -7.58 25.46 -1.42
C TRP A 146 -7.64 24.06 -2.00
N PHE A 147 -7.93 23.07 -1.16
CA PHE A 147 -7.93 21.67 -1.55
C PHE A 147 -9.35 21.07 -1.65
N LYS A 148 -10.39 21.90 -1.74
CA LYS A 148 -11.80 21.46 -1.76
C LYS A 148 -12.18 20.46 -2.87
N SER A 149 -11.35 20.34 -3.91
CA SER A 149 -11.55 19.38 -5.00
C SER A 149 -11.10 17.96 -4.68
N LEU A 150 -10.33 17.77 -3.59
CA LEU A 150 -9.87 16.45 -3.13
C LEU A 150 -10.97 15.74 -2.35
#